data_AF-A0A959EVP9-F1
#
_entry.id   AF-A0A959EVP9-F1
#
_cell.length_a   1.000
_cell.length_b   1.000
_cell.length_c   1.000
_cell.angle_alpha   90.00
_cell.angle_beta   90.00
_cell.angle_gamma   90.00
#
_symmetry.space_group_name_H-M   'P 1'
#
loop_
_entity.id
_entity.type
_entity.pdbx_description
1 polymer ?
#
loop_
_entity_poly.entity_id
_entity_poly.type
_entity_poly.pdbx_seq_one_letter_code
_entity_poly.pdbx_strand_id
1 'polypeptide(L)'
;MKKSLLIPLTVIFLTGLVGELYAQPCSCTNCPVPITDNGTFQGLLNVTVDGPNDLSLCPLEQVCFTITHTWVGDLSVTLTSPGGLNYLVMADADNGPGGCGNDQDNIDVCITIGTGNALTNNTQYVCNGPPGTCLSGAWTMPCGGVTDPFSGAQQAPNCNLNDFNLPGQPANGTWILTVN
;
A
#
# COMPACT_ATOMS: atom_id res chain seq x y z
N MET A 1 29.27 -9.19 -71.03
CA MET A 1 29.61 -8.70 -69.68
C MET A 1 28.34 -8.72 -68.83
N LYS A 2 28.16 -9.71 -67.94
CA LYS A 2 27.01 -9.79 -67.02
C LYS A 2 27.36 -9.04 -65.74
N LYS A 3 26.66 -7.95 -65.43
CA LYS A 3 26.81 -7.21 -64.17
C LYS A 3 25.87 -7.84 -63.14
N SER A 4 26.42 -8.58 -62.17
CA SER A 4 25.67 -9.04 -61.00
C SER A 4 25.38 -7.85 -60.10
N LEU A 5 24.09 -7.62 -59.85
CA LEU A 5 23.59 -6.64 -58.89
C LEU A 5 23.55 -7.32 -57.51
N LEU A 6 24.44 -6.90 -56.60
CA LEU A 6 24.39 -7.30 -55.19
C LEU A 6 23.49 -6.32 -54.44
N ILE A 7 22.38 -6.81 -53.89
CA ILE A 7 21.48 -6.05 -53.01
C ILE A 7 21.97 -6.25 -51.57
N PRO A 8 22.31 -5.19 -50.81
CA PRO A 8 22.69 -5.35 -49.41
C PRO A 8 21.44 -5.65 -48.57
N LEU A 9 21.46 -6.76 -47.84
CA LEU A 9 20.44 -7.11 -46.85
C LEU A 9 20.62 -6.21 -45.62
N THR A 10 19.72 -5.25 -45.44
CA THR A 10 19.68 -4.39 -44.25
C THR A 10 18.85 -5.10 -43.17
N VAL A 11 19.51 -5.58 -42.11
CA VAL A 11 18.84 -6.10 -40.92
C VAL A 11 18.41 -4.93 -40.05
N ILE A 12 17.11 -4.65 -40.01
CA ILE A 12 16.52 -3.64 -39.12
C ILE A 12 16.28 -4.31 -37.76
N PHE A 13 17.14 -4.00 -36.77
CA PHE A 13 16.83 -4.29 -35.37
C PHE A 13 15.78 -3.29 -34.89
N LEU A 14 14.54 -3.74 -34.78
CA LEU A 14 13.46 -2.98 -34.15
C LEU A 14 13.67 -3.04 -32.63
N THR A 15 14.46 -2.12 -32.07
CA THR A 15 14.51 -1.92 -30.62
C THR A 15 13.17 -1.32 -30.20
N GLY A 16 12.30 -2.15 -29.64
CA GLY A 16 11.05 -1.69 -29.04
C GLY A 16 11.37 -0.68 -27.94
N LEU A 17 10.77 0.50 -28.04
CA LEU A 17 10.64 1.44 -26.94
C LEU A 17 9.83 0.73 -25.85
N VAL A 18 10.50 0.12 -24.88
CA VAL A 18 9.90 -0.19 -23.59
C VAL A 18 9.63 1.15 -22.93
N GLY A 19 8.41 1.66 -23.07
CA GLY A 19 7.95 2.77 -22.24
C GLY A 19 8.03 2.32 -20.79
N GLU A 20 8.73 3.09 -19.96
CA GLU A 20 8.66 2.92 -18.52
C GLU A 20 7.20 3.12 -18.10
N LEU A 21 6.54 2.03 -17.68
CA LEU A 21 5.22 2.07 -17.05
C LEU A 21 5.42 2.74 -15.69
N TYR A 22 5.29 4.06 -15.65
CA TYR A 22 5.19 4.77 -14.37
C TYR A 22 3.91 4.29 -13.67
N ALA A 23 4.02 3.94 -12.39
CA ALA A 23 2.87 3.67 -11.54
C ALA A 23 1.89 4.85 -11.63
N GLN A 24 0.60 4.56 -11.83
CA GLN A 24 -0.40 5.62 -11.94
C GLN A 24 -0.70 6.19 -10.54
N PRO A 25 -0.40 7.47 -10.29
CA PRO A 25 -0.66 8.06 -8.98
C PRO A 25 -2.18 8.17 -8.78
N CYS A 26 -2.66 7.58 -7.70
CA CYS A 26 -4.04 7.71 -7.25
C CYS A 26 -4.04 8.40 -5.89
N SER A 27 -4.98 9.32 -5.68
CA SER A 27 -5.12 10.07 -4.43
C SER A 27 -6.47 9.82 -3.78
N CYS A 28 -6.52 10.06 -2.47
CA CYS A 28 -7.76 9.98 -1.71
C CYS A 28 -8.77 11.03 -2.21
N THR A 29 -10.01 10.59 -2.38
CA THR A 29 -11.11 11.38 -2.97
C THR A 29 -11.98 12.08 -1.92
N ASN A 30 -11.92 11.65 -0.67
CA ASN A 30 -12.68 12.21 0.45
C ASN A 30 -11.79 12.70 1.60
N CYS A 31 -10.50 12.93 1.34
CA CYS A 31 -9.56 13.41 2.34
C CYS A 31 -9.48 14.95 2.37
N PRO A 32 -9.23 15.56 3.55
CA PRO A 32 -9.02 14.92 4.84
C PRO A 32 -10.32 14.34 5.44
N VAL A 33 -10.20 13.18 6.09
CA VAL A 33 -11.28 12.55 6.86
C VAL A 33 -11.04 12.86 8.34
N PRO A 34 -11.96 13.56 9.03
CA PRO A 34 -11.82 13.78 10.46
C PRO A 34 -11.84 12.44 11.22
N ILE A 35 -10.85 12.23 12.08
CA ILE A 35 -10.79 11.09 13.01
C ILE A 35 -11.23 11.61 14.38
N THR A 36 -12.28 11.01 14.94
CA THR A 36 -12.72 11.21 16.31
C THR A 36 -12.38 9.97 17.13
N ASP A 37 -12.08 10.18 18.41
CA ASP A 37 -11.76 9.10 19.33
C ASP A 37 -12.81 7.97 19.31
N ASN A 38 -12.33 6.72 19.38
CA ASN A 38 -13.13 5.49 19.36
C ASN A 38 -14.10 5.33 18.16
N GLY A 39 -13.70 5.78 16.96
CA GLY A 39 -14.50 5.69 15.75
C GLY A 39 -13.84 4.89 14.63
N THR A 40 -14.61 4.58 13.59
CA THR A 40 -14.12 3.98 12.34
C THR A 40 -14.22 5.00 11.21
N PHE A 41 -13.14 5.20 10.47
CA PHE A 41 -13.02 6.20 9.41
C PHE A 41 -12.57 5.57 8.11
N GLN A 42 -13.05 6.09 6.98
CA GLN A 42 -12.75 5.52 5.68
C GLN A 42 -12.22 6.58 4.73
N GLY A 43 -10.98 6.41 4.27
CA GLY A 43 -10.43 7.09 3.11
C GLY A 43 -10.72 6.30 1.84
N LEU A 44 -11.19 6.96 0.79
CA LEU A 44 -11.60 6.34 -0.47
C LEU A 44 -10.65 6.73 -1.59
N LEU A 45 -10.05 5.75 -2.26
CA LEU A 45 -9.22 5.95 -3.44
C LEU A 45 -9.91 5.33 -4.65
N ASN A 46 -10.32 6.16 -5.61
CA ASN A 46 -10.90 5.67 -6.87
C ASN A 46 -9.76 5.50 -7.89
N VAL A 47 -9.42 4.25 -8.17
CA VAL A 47 -8.33 3.87 -9.08
C VAL A 47 -8.92 3.55 -10.46
N THR A 48 -8.30 4.10 -11.50
CA THR A 48 -8.58 3.73 -12.90
C THR A 48 -7.25 3.63 -13.62
N VAL A 49 -6.88 2.42 -14.03
CA VAL A 49 -5.65 2.12 -14.76
C VAL A 49 -5.85 2.23 -16.26
N ASP A 50 -4.88 2.84 -16.95
CA ASP A 50 -4.77 2.81 -18.41
C ASP A 50 -3.98 1.56 -18.83
N GLY A 51 -4.59 0.39 -18.61
CA GLY A 51 -3.95 -0.91 -18.77
C GLY A 51 -4.86 -2.06 -18.39
N PRO A 52 -4.30 -3.28 -18.23
CA PRO A 52 -5.06 -4.43 -17.77
C PRO A 52 -5.67 -4.17 -16.39
N ASN A 53 -6.98 -4.32 -16.27
CA ASN A 53 -7.67 -4.27 -14.99
C ASN A 53 -7.49 -5.60 -14.22
N ASP A 54 -6.24 -5.92 -13.90
CA ASP A 54 -5.84 -7.14 -13.21
C ASP A 54 -4.55 -6.87 -12.44
N LEU A 55 -4.56 -7.08 -11.11
CA LEU A 55 -3.42 -6.79 -10.23
C LEU A 55 -2.22 -7.71 -10.45
N SER A 56 -2.37 -8.84 -11.16
CA SER A 56 -1.21 -9.64 -11.59
C SER A 56 -0.48 -9.04 -12.80
N LEU A 57 -1.11 -8.10 -13.51
CA LEU A 57 -0.56 -7.42 -14.69
C LEU A 57 -0.28 -5.92 -14.44
N CYS A 58 -1.02 -5.31 -13.52
CA CYS A 58 -0.88 -3.93 -13.07
C CYS A 58 -0.84 -3.90 -11.53
N PRO A 59 0.29 -4.25 -10.91
CA PRO A 59 0.37 -4.53 -9.47
C PRO A 59 0.28 -3.27 -8.61
N LEU A 60 -0.25 -3.45 -7.40
CA LEU A 60 -0.11 -2.50 -6.30
C LEU A 60 1.32 -2.54 -5.76
N GLU A 61 2.07 -1.45 -5.94
CA GLU A 61 3.47 -1.37 -5.52
C GLU A 61 3.65 -0.78 -4.12
N GLN A 62 2.83 0.21 -3.76
CA GLN A 62 2.91 0.90 -2.48
C GLN A 62 1.57 1.55 -2.08
N VAL A 63 1.40 1.77 -0.78
CA VAL A 63 0.28 2.51 -0.19
C VAL A 63 0.84 3.48 0.84
N CYS A 64 0.73 4.79 0.57
CA CYS A 64 1.20 5.82 1.48
C CYS A 64 0.02 6.57 2.09
N PHE A 65 0.09 6.86 3.38
CA PHE A 65 -0.92 7.62 4.09
C PHE A 65 -0.32 8.42 5.24
N THR A 66 -0.94 9.56 5.49
CA THR A 66 -0.67 10.39 6.66
C THR A 66 -1.90 10.41 7.56
N ILE A 67 -1.69 10.29 8.86
CA ILE A 67 -2.75 10.34 9.87
C ILE A 67 -2.30 11.27 10.98
N THR A 68 -3.18 12.18 11.38
CA THR A 68 -2.98 13.03 12.56
C THR A 68 -3.79 12.47 13.72
N HIS A 69 -3.10 11.93 14.72
CA HIS A 69 -3.72 11.34 15.90
C HIS A 69 -2.75 11.31 17.09
N THR A 70 -3.22 11.71 18.26
CA THR A 70 -2.40 11.89 19.46
C THR A 70 -1.91 10.57 20.09
N TRP A 71 -2.54 9.45 19.75
CA TRP A 71 -2.15 8.13 20.24
C TRP A 71 -2.10 7.15 19.07
N VAL A 72 -0.89 6.88 18.57
CA VAL A 72 -0.69 6.00 17.40
C VAL A 72 -0.85 4.53 17.77
N GLY A 73 -0.52 4.15 19.00
CA GLY A 73 -0.81 2.82 19.59
C GLY A 73 -2.24 2.35 19.42
N ASP A 74 -3.18 3.29 19.51
CA ASP A 74 -4.61 3.00 19.45
C ASP A 74 -5.08 2.70 18.03
N LEU A 75 -4.26 3.01 17.01
CA LEU A 75 -4.67 2.95 15.62
C LEU A 75 -4.32 1.62 14.95
N SER A 76 -5.29 1.12 14.19
CA SER A 76 -5.07 0.12 13.16
C SER A 76 -5.55 0.66 11.81
N VAL A 77 -4.85 0.26 10.74
CA VAL A 77 -5.21 0.63 9.37
C VAL A 77 -5.33 -0.60 8.51
N THR A 78 -6.47 -0.68 7.85
CA THR A 78 -6.85 -1.75 6.94
C THR A 78 -6.97 -1.21 5.53
N LEU A 79 -6.53 -1.99 4.54
CA LEU A 79 -6.78 -1.73 3.13
C LEU A 79 -7.71 -2.80 2.56
N THR A 80 -8.79 -2.34 1.94
CA THR A 80 -9.72 -3.18 1.19
C THR A 80 -9.57 -2.91 -0.31
N SER A 81 -9.32 -3.97 -1.09
CA SER A 81 -9.25 -3.89 -2.57
C SER A 81 -10.65 -3.89 -3.21
N PRO A 82 -10.80 -3.42 -4.46
CA PRO A 82 -12.07 -3.47 -5.19
C PRO A 82 -12.59 -4.90 -5.39
N GLY A 83 -11.70 -5.90 -5.40
CA GLY A 83 -12.05 -7.32 -5.45
C GLY A 83 -12.41 -7.95 -4.09
N GLY A 84 -12.32 -7.19 -2.99
CA GLY A 84 -12.75 -7.58 -1.66
C GLY A 84 -11.66 -8.20 -0.77
N LEU A 85 -10.39 -8.21 -1.19
CA LEU A 85 -9.30 -8.57 -0.28
C LEU A 85 -9.19 -7.51 0.81
N ASN A 86 -9.03 -7.92 2.07
CA ASN A 86 -9.08 -7.03 3.22
C ASN A 86 -7.96 -7.35 4.22
N TYR A 87 -6.88 -6.57 4.18
CA TYR A 87 -5.68 -6.83 4.98
C TYR A 87 -5.24 -5.64 5.81
N LEU A 88 -4.65 -5.95 6.97
CA LEU A 88 -3.97 -4.97 7.81
C LEU A 88 -2.71 -4.46 7.11
N VAL A 89 -2.63 -3.14 6.94
CA VAL A 89 -1.45 -2.42 6.42
C VAL A 89 -0.69 -1.71 7.53
N MET A 90 -1.34 -1.47 8.68
CA MET A 90 -0.72 -1.00 9.92
C MET A 90 -1.48 -1.60 11.10
N ALA A 91 -0.77 -2.31 11.97
CA ALA A 91 -1.30 -2.95 13.17
C ALA A 91 -0.13 -3.24 14.13
N ASP A 92 -0.40 -3.37 15.42
CA ASP A 92 0.56 -3.80 16.43
C ASP A 92 0.07 -5.04 17.21
N ALA A 93 0.73 -5.36 18.33
CA ALA A 93 0.44 -6.55 19.12
C ALA A 93 -0.97 -6.57 19.74
N ASP A 94 -1.50 -5.40 20.12
CA ASP A 94 -2.72 -5.31 20.92
C ASP A 94 -3.80 -4.45 20.25
N ASN A 95 -3.44 -3.62 19.26
CA ASN A 95 -4.31 -2.64 18.57
C ASN A 95 -5.30 -1.99 19.54
N GLY A 96 -4.76 -1.58 20.68
CA GLY A 96 -5.52 -1.27 21.88
C GLY A 96 -4.91 -0.08 22.58
N PRO A 97 -5.61 0.49 23.57
CA PRO A 97 -5.22 1.75 24.18
C PRO A 97 -3.83 1.68 24.80
N GLY A 98 -2.99 2.62 24.43
CA GLY A 98 -1.59 2.68 24.85
C GLY A 98 -0.62 2.18 23.78
N GLY A 99 0.66 2.44 24.00
CA GLY A 99 1.70 2.20 22.99
C GLY A 99 2.52 3.46 22.75
N CYS A 100 2.97 3.64 21.51
CA CYS A 100 3.79 4.77 21.09
C CYS A 100 2.90 5.94 20.60
N GLY A 101 3.20 7.16 21.06
CA GLY A 101 2.44 8.38 20.74
C GLY A 101 2.51 9.45 21.84
N ASN A 102 2.08 10.66 21.51
CA ASN A 102 1.81 11.78 22.43
C ASN A 102 0.90 12.82 21.73
N ASP A 103 0.43 13.83 22.46
CA ASP A 103 -0.48 14.88 21.98
C ASP A 103 -0.05 15.65 20.71
N GLN A 104 1.17 15.47 20.22
CA GLN A 104 1.71 16.10 19.01
C GLN A 104 2.11 15.14 17.90
N ASP A 105 2.03 13.83 18.14
CA ASP A 105 2.55 12.83 17.22
C ASP A 105 1.61 12.56 16.04
N ASN A 106 2.19 12.17 14.91
CA ASN A 106 1.49 11.90 13.64
C ASN A 106 2.06 10.65 12.97
N ILE A 107 1.40 10.14 11.92
CA ILE A 107 1.86 9.03 11.08
C ILE A 107 2.14 9.58 9.68
N ASP A 108 3.27 9.18 9.09
CA ASP A 108 3.64 9.44 7.70
C ASP A 108 4.37 8.22 7.12
N VAL A 109 3.61 7.22 6.69
CA VAL A 109 4.16 5.91 6.31
C VAL A 109 3.81 5.54 4.88
N CYS A 110 4.71 4.78 4.26
CA CYS A 110 4.49 4.10 3.00
C CYS A 110 4.68 2.60 3.21
N ILE A 111 3.64 1.82 2.97
CA ILE A 111 3.72 0.36 2.95
C ILE A 111 4.11 -0.08 1.55
N THR A 112 5.18 -0.85 1.42
CA THR A 112 5.75 -1.32 0.16
C THR A 112 5.75 -2.85 0.06
N ILE A 113 5.94 -3.36 -1.15
CA ILE A 113 6.14 -4.79 -1.38
C ILE A 113 7.41 -5.28 -0.68
N GLY A 114 7.31 -6.46 -0.04
CA GLY A 114 8.41 -7.15 0.61
C GLY A 114 8.04 -7.65 2.00
N THR A 115 9.03 -8.20 2.71
CA THR A 115 8.88 -8.71 4.09
C THR A 115 10.05 -8.30 4.99
N GLY A 116 11.02 -7.55 4.48
CA GLY A 116 12.29 -7.29 5.17
C GLY A 116 12.25 -6.18 6.22
N ASN A 117 11.21 -5.35 6.24
CA ASN A 117 11.08 -4.21 7.16
C ASN A 117 9.63 -4.09 7.66
N ALA A 118 9.12 -5.14 8.30
CA ALA A 118 7.74 -5.15 8.78
C ALA A 118 7.51 -4.01 9.78
N LEU A 119 6.39 -3.30 9.62
CA LEU A 119 6.02 -2.18 10.49
C LEU A 119 5.93 -2.63 11.96
N THR A 120 5.36 -3.82 12.19
CA THR A 120 5.46 -4.56 13.44
C THR A 120 5.61 -6.05 13.16
N ASN A 121 6.07 -6.81 14.15
CA ASN A 121 6.07 -8.27 14.12
C ASN A 121 5.43 -8.82 15.41
N ASN A 122 4.15 -8.49 15.60
CA ASN A 122 3.40 -8.73 16.84
C ASN A 122 4.09 -8.08 18.05
N THR A 123 4.54 -6.85 17.85
CA THR A 123 5.13 -5.98 18.86
C THR A 123 4.39 -4.66 18.84
N GLN A 124 4.38 -3.96 19.97
CA GLN A 124 3.94 -2.57 20.06
C GLN A 124 4.65 -1.67 19.04
N TYR A 125 4.00 -0.63 18.55
CA TYR A 125 4.67 0.36 17.70
C TYR A 125 5.87 1.00 18.44
N VAL A 126 6.93 1.27 17.68
CA VAL A 126 8.11 1.98 18.19
C VAL A 126 8.30 3.25 17.38
N CYS A 127 8.19 4.40 18.06
CA CYS A 127 8.25 5.71 17.43
C CYS A 127 9.63 5.89 16.78
N ASN A 128 9.65 6.25 15.51
CA ASN A 128 10.87 6.44 14.72
C ASN A 128 10.89 7.76 13.94
N GLY A 129 9.83 8.56 14.02
CA GLY A 129 9.70 9.80 13.29
C GLY A 129 10.40 11.01 13.93
N PRO A 130 10.54 12.10 13.16
CA PRO A 130 11.04 13.38 13.67
C PRO A 130 10.07 14.00 14.69
N PRO A 131 10.48 15.04 15.45
CA PRO A 131 9.57 15.74 16.37
C PRO A 131 8.25 16.14 15.68
N GLY A 132 7.13 15.71 16.26
CA GLY A 132 5.79 15.91 15.69
C GLY A 132 5.31 14.80 14.76
N THR A 133 6.09 13.75 14.54
CA THR A 133 5.69 12.54 13.82
C THR A 133 6.19 11.32 14.58
N CYS A 134 5.30 10.41 14.95
CA CYS A 134 5.60 9.21 15.69
C CYS A 134 6.13 8.09 14.78
N LEU A 135 5.37 7.70 13.76
CA LEU A 135 5.78 6.69 12.78
C LEU A 135 6.04 7.36 11.44
N SER A 136 7.22 7.12 10.87
CA SER A 136 7.56 7.64 9.54
C SER A 136 8.38 6.67 8.70
N GLY A 137 8.25 6.78 7.37
CA GLY A 137 9.12 6.10 6.40
C GLY A 137 8.49 4.91 5.68
N ALA A 138 9.34 4.13 5.01
CA ALA A 138 8.92 3.00 4.20
C ALA A 138 8.99 1.69 4.99
N TRP A 139 7.88 0.96 5.02
CA TRP A 139 7.70 -0.28 5.78
C TRP A 139 7.08 -1.37 4.90
N THR A 140 7.16 -2.62 5.33
CA THR A 140 6.35 -3.71 4.78
C THR A 140 5.19 -4.01 5.72
N MET A 141 4.24 -4.85 5.28
CA MET A 141 3.03 -5.17 6.07
C MET A 141 3.40 -5.65 7.49
N PRO A 142 2.54 -5.38 8.49
CA PRO A 142 2.70 -5.96 9.82
C PRO A 142 2.62 -7.50 9.77
N CYS A 143 3.30 -8.15 10.72
CA CYS A 143 3.46 -9.60 10.76
C CYS A 143 3.36 -10.16 12.19
N GLY A 144 3.52 -11.47 12.35
CA GLY A 144 3.64 -12.12 13.67
C GLY A 144 2.32 -12.53 14.34
N GLY A 145 1.19 -12.41 13.63
CA GLY A 145 -0.15 -12.76 14.12
C GLY A 145 -0.93 -11.55 14.65
N VAL A 146 -0.75 -10.37 14.07
CA VAL A 146 -1.52 -9.16 14.44
C VAL A 146 -3.01 -9.33 14.09
N THR A 147 -3.89 -8.74 14.91
CA THR A 147 -5.34 -8.85 14.74
C THR A 147 -6.02 -7.50 14.92
N ASP A 148 -6.90 -7.12 14.00
CA ASP A 148 -7.75 -5.95 14.16
C ASP A 148 -9.06 -6.34 14.89
N PRO A 149 -9.30 -5.82 16.11
CA PRO A 149 -10.52 -6.14 16.85
C PRO A 149 -11.77 -5.43 16.30
N PHE A 150 -11.63 -4.47 15.37
CA PHE A 150 -12.71 -3.57 14.94
C PHE A 150 -13.29 -3.90 13.55
N SER A 151 -12.46 -4.06 12.51
CA SER A 151 -12.97 -4.26 11.13
C SER A 151 -12.97 -5.73 10.66
N GLY A 152 -12.44 -6.65 11.47
CA GLY A 152 -12.31 -8.07 11.11
C GLY A 152 -11.26 -8.32 10.02
N ALA A 153 -10.44 -7.32 9.69
CA ALA A 153 -9.31 -7.45 8.79
C ALA A 153 -8.33 -8.52 9.28
N GLN A 154 -7.76 -9.25 8.33
CA GLN A 154 -6.80 -10.30 8.62
C GLN A 154 -5.39 -9.76 8.39
N GLN A 155 -4.40 -10.34 9.07
CA GLN A 155 -3.03 -10.19 8.63
C GLN A 155 -2.89 -10.73 7.20
N ALA A 156 -2.11 -10.05 6.36
CA ALA A 156 -1.78 -10.54 5.02
C ALA A 156 -1.11 -11.94 5.12
N PRO A 157 -1.49 -12.94 4.30
CA PRO A 157 -1.02 -14.32 4.43
C PRO A 157 0.50 -14.49 4.48
N ASN A 158 1.25 -13.68 3.74
CA ASN A 158 2.70 -13.70 3.68
C ASN A 158 3.34 -12.45 4.31
N CYS A 159 2.56 -11.66 5.04
CA CYS A 159 2.98 -10.35 5.57
C CYS A 159 3.56 -9.46 4.46
N ASN A 160 2.96 -9.47 3.28
CA ASN A 160 3.48 -8.79 2.11
C ASN A 160 2.36 -8.07 1.37
N LEU A 161 2.60 -6.82 0.95
CA LEU A 161 1.64 -6.06 0.16
C LEU A 161 1.32 -6.78 -1.17
N ASN A 162 2.26 -7.59 -1.66
CA ASN A 162 2.06 -8.41 -2.85
C ASN A 162 0.94 -9.46 -2.71
N ASP A 163 0.41 -9.70 -1.50
CA ASP A 163 -0.75 -10.57 -1.29
C ASP A 163 -2.06 -10.01 -1.90
N PHE A 164 -2.08 -8.74 -2.30
CA PHE A 164 -3.15 -8.16 -3.12
C PHE A 164 -3.01 -8.51 -4.61
N ASN A 165 -1.79 -8.78 -5.09
CA ASN A 165 -1.45 -8.89 -6.52
C ASN A 165 -1.74 -10.29 -7.08
N LEU A 166 -2.99 -10.72 -6.96
CA LEU A 166 -3.45 -12.04 -7.44
C LEU A 166 -4.11 -11.94 -8.82
N PRO A 167 -3.98 -12.96 -9.68
CA PRO A 167 -4.68 -13.01 -10.95
C PRO A 167 -6.19 -12.89 -10.79
N GLY A 168 -6.83 -12.10 -11.65
CA GLY A 168 -8.28 -11.85 -11.64
C GLY A 168 -8.75 -10.84 -10.58
N GLN A 169 -7.86 -10.31 -9.72
CA GLN A 169 -8.21 -9.22 -8.82
C GLN A 169 -8.16 -7.89 -9.57
N PRO A 170 -9.24 -7.09 -9.57
CA PRO A 170 -9.27 -5.83 -10.30
C PRO A 170 -8.37 -4.77 -9.64
N ALA A 171 -7.61 -4.05 -10.46
CA ALA A 171 -6.90 -2.83 -10.04
C ALA A 171 -7.86 -1.63 -9.99
N ASN A 172 -8.80 -1.56 -10.93
CA ASN A 172 -9.81 -0.52 -11.04
C ASN A 172 -10.89 -0.67 -9.98
N GLY A 173 -11.37 0.47 -9.51
CA GLY A 173 -12.48 0.58 -8.57
C GLY A 173 -12.08 1.35 -7.32
N THR A 174 -12.95 1.28 -6.32
CA THR A 174 -12.74 1.96 -5.05
C THR A 174 -11.93 1.07 -4.12
N TRP A 175 -10.72 1.54 -3.79
CA TRP A 175 -9.94 1.06 -2.66
C TRP A 175 -10.36 1.83 -1.41
N ILE A 176 -10.44 1.12 -0.28
CA ILE A 176 -10.89 1.70 0.98
C ILE A 176 -9.78 1.52 2.02
N LEU A 177 -9.28 2.64 2.54
CA LEU A 177 -8.41 2.66 3.70
C LEU A 177 -9.27 2.89 4.94
N THR A 178 -9.43 1.87 5.78
CA THR A 178 -10.19 1.97 7.03
C THR A 178 -9.25 2.18 8.20
N VAL A 179 -9.48 3.23 8.98
CA VAL A 179 -8.75 3.55 10.21
C VAL A 179 -9.69 3.32 11.39
N ASN A 180 -9.24 2.55 12.38
CA ASN A 180 -9.93 2.35 13.65
C ASN A 180 -9.01 2.78 14.79
#